data_AF-A0A7X9GJ86-F1
#
_entry.id   AF-A0A7X9GJ86-F1
#
_cell.length_a   1.000
_cell.length_b   1.000
_cell.length_c   1.000
_cell.angle_alpha   90.00
_cell.angle_beta   90.00
_cell.angle_gamma   90.00
#
_symmetry.space_group_name_H-M   'P 1'
#
loop_
_entity.id
_entity.type
_entity.pdbx_description
1 polymer ?
#
loop_
_entity_poly.entity_id
_entity_poly.type
_entity_poly.pdbx_seq_one_letter_code
_entity_poly.pdbx_strand_id
1 'polypeptide(L)' 'MEEATLALNRELTEKFGDGVIVKYVDTRPSGLGEFPLIAKLVQMGYPFPIVCIDGKPRLAGAVDVEQICELVTQDN' A
#
# COMPACT_ATOMS: atom_id res chain seq x y z
N MET A 1 11.45 -4.37 -2.17
CA MET A 1 10.02 -4.05 -2.01
C MET A 1 9.34 -5.10 -1.15
N GLU A 2 9.51 -6.39 -1.48
CA GLU A 2 9.00 -7.51 -0.68
C GLU A 2 9.42 -7.45 0.80
N GLU A 3 10.69 -7.13 1.10
CA GLU A 3 11.18 -6.93 2.48
C GLU A 3 10.44 -5.82 3.23
N ALA A 4 10.19 -4.68 2.58
CA ALA A 4 9.44 -3.57 3.16
C ALA A 4 7.96 -3.95 3.42
N THR A 5 7.37 -4.76 2.53
CA THR A 5 6.03 -5.32 2.75
C THR A 5 6.02 -6.30 3.93
N LEU A 6 7.03 -7.15 4.08
CA LEU A 6 7.13 -8.07 5.21
C LEU A 6 7.24 -7.33 6.55
N ALA A 7 8.08 -6.29 6.61
CA ALA A 7 8.19 -5.43 7.79
C ALA A 7 6.85 -4.75 8.11
N LEU A 8 6.18 -4.19 7.10
CA LEU A 8 4.86 -3.59 7.26
C LEU A 8 3.80 -4.61 7.75
N ASN A 9 3.78 -5.81 7.17
CA ASN A 9 2.85 -6.86 7.56
C ASN A 9 3.05 -7.28 9.01
N ARG A 10 4.31 -7.43 9.44
CA ARG A 10 4.64 -7.74 10.82
C ARG A 10 4.12 -6.67 11.77
N GLU A 11 4.44 -5.40 11.51
CA GLU A 11 4.04 -4.27 12.37
C GLU A 11 2.53 -4.09 12.46
N LEU A 12 1.81 -4.22 11.34
CA LEU A 12 0.35 -4.13 11.33
C LEU A 12 -0.30 -5.34 12.02
N THR A 13 0.24 -6.55 11.86
CA THR A 13 -0.26 -7.74 12.56
C THR A 13 -0.04 -7.63 14.07
N GLU A 14 1.12 -7.14 14.49
CA GLU A 14 1.44 -6.92 15.92
C GLU A 14 0.50 -5.90 16.57
N LYS A 15 0.06 -4.86 15.84
CA LYS A 15 -0.83 -3.80 16.36
C LYS A 15 -2.32 -4.11 16.24
N PHE A 16 -2.76 -4.72 15.13
CA PHE A 16 -4.18 -4.85 14.78
C PHE A 16 -4.66 -6.31 14.68
N GLY A 17 -3.75 -7.28 14.85
CA GLY A 17 -4.06 -8.70 14.71
C GLY A 17 -4.64 -9.04 13.34
N ASP A 18 -5.67 -9.88 13.33
CA ASP A 18 -6.36 -10.33 12.10
C ASP A 18 -7.26 -9.26 11.46
N GLY A 19 -7.34 -8.06 12.05
CA GLY A 19 -8.14 -6.95 11.52
C GLY A 19 -7.57 -6.32 10.24
N VAL A 20 -6.31 -6.63 9.88
CA VAL A 20 -5.61 -6.04 8.74
C VAL A 20 -4.96 -7.12 7.90
N ILE A 21 -5.13 -7.04 6.58
CA ILE A 21 -4.47 -7.91 5.60
C ILE A 21 -3.58 -7.08 4.70
N VAL A 22 -2.27 -7.32 4.74
CA VAL A 22 -1.31 -6.67 3.84
C VAL A 22 -1.09 -7.52 2.61
N LYS A 23 -1.21 -6.91 1.42
CA LYS A 23 -0.94 -7.57 0.14
C LYS A 23 0.06 -6.76 -0.65
N TYR A 24 1.09 -7.43 -1.16
CA TYR A 24 1.99 -6.87 -2.16
C TYR A 24 1.48 -7.23 -3.56
N VAL A 25 1.42 -6.22 -4.44
CA VAL A 25 1.03 -6.39 -5.85
C VAL A 25 2.16 -5.88 -6.72
N ASP A 26 2.81 -6.79 -7.45
CA ASP A 26 3.78 -6.43 -8.49
C ASP A 26 3.04 -6.17 -9.80
N THR A 27 3.02 -4.92 -10.24
CA THR A 27 2.34 -4.50 -11.47
C THR A 27 3.18 -4.67 -12.72
N ARG A 28 4.46 -5.06 -12.61
CA ARG A 28 5.36 -5.23 -13.77
C ARG A 28 4.90 -6.35 -14.72
N PRO A 29 4.45 -7.54 -14.26
CA PRO A 29 4.08 -8.63 -15.15
C PRO A 29 2.76 -8.39 -15.90
N SER A 30 1.74 -7.85 -15.22
CA SER A 30 0.39 -7.60 -15.77
C SER A 30 0.24 -6.22 -16.41
N GLY A 31 1.17 -5.31 -16.13
CA GLY A 31 0.99 -3.88 -16.38
C GLY A 31 -0.10 -3.26 -15.50
N LEU A 32 -0.50 -2.03 -15.84
CA LEU A 32 -1.50 -1.25 -15.09
C LEU A 32 -2.91 -1.31 -15.68
N GLY A 33 -3.13 -2.12 -16.73
CA GLY A 33 -4.43 -2.24 -17.38
C GLY A 33 -5.54 -2.74 -16.44
N GLU A 34 -5.19 -3.61 -15.50
CA GLU A 34 -6.10 -4.14 -14.48
C GLU A 34 -6.31 -3.18 -13.29
N PHE A 35 -5.56 -2.08 -13.23
CA PHE A 35 -5.55 -1.14 -12.10
C PHE A 35 -5.78 0.30 -12.59
N PRO A 36 -6.97 0.64 -13.11
CA PRO A 36 -7.21 1.93 -13.78
C PRO A 36 -6.98 3.14 -12.87
N LEU A 37 -7.30 3.02 -11.57
CA LEU A 37 -7.04 4.07 -10.59
C LEU A 37 -5.53 4.30 -10.39
N ILE A 38 -4.75 3.23 -10.30
CA ILE A 38 -3.29 3.30 -10.16
C ILE A 38 -2.65 3.82 -11.44
N ALA A 39 -3.11 3.38 -12.61
CA ALA A 39 -2.67 3.89 -13.90
C ALA A 39 -2.82 5.41 -13.99
N LYS A 40 -3.96 5.95 -13.55
CA LYS A 40 -4.19 7.40 -13.51
C LYS A 40 -3.20 8.13 -12.61
N LEU A 41 -2.92 7.60 -11.41
CA LEU A 41 -1.95 8.21 -10.49
C LEU A 41 -0.53 8.23 -11.08
N VAL A 42 -0.11 7.14 -11.72
CA VAL A 42 1.18 7.07 -12.39
C VAL A 42 1.25 8.08 -13.54
N GLN A 43 0.19 8.24 -14.34
CA GLN A 43 0.11 9.26 -15.39
C GLN A 43 0.18 10.70 -14.84
N MET A 44 -0.31 10.92 -13.62
CA MET A 44 -0.19 12.20 -12.92
C MET A 44 1.20 12.43 -12.29
N GLY A 45 2.12 11.47 -12.42
CA GLY A 45 3.49 11.58 -11.95
C GLY A 45 3.73 11.05 -10.53
N TYR A 46 2.76 10.40 -9.89
CA TYR A 46 2.97 9.79 -8.58
C TYR A 46 3.89 8.57 -8.69
N PRO A 47 4.98 8.53 -7.92
CA PRO A 47 5.95 7.44 -7.99
C PRO A 47 5.47 6.18 -7.27
N PHE A 48 5.94 5.02 -7.72
CA PHE A 48 5.86 3.79 -6.94
C PHE A 48 6.78 3.85 -5.71
N PRO A 49 6.48 3.08 -4.65
CA PRO A 49 5.26 2.29 -4.46
C PRO A 49 4.05 3.19 -4.18
N ILE A 50 2.85 2.74 -4.58
CA ILE A 50 1.58 3.37 -4.22
C ILE A 50 0.92 2.49 -3.15
N VAL A 51 0.70 3.05 -1.96
CA VAL A 51 0.07 2.34 -0.85
C VAL A 51 -1.42 2.66 -0.85
N CYS A 52 -2.23 1.60 -0.85
CA CYS A 52 -3.68 1.70 -0.76
C CYS A 52 -4.15 1.14 0.58
N ILE A 53 -5.08 1.87 1.23
CA ILE A 53 -5.78 1.43 2.44
C ILE A 53 -7.27 1.34 2.05
N ASP A 54 -7.88 0.20 2.30
CA ASP A 54 -9.26 -0.11 1.89
C ASP A 54 -9.56 0.18 0.40
N GLY A 55 -8.60 -0.18 -0.46
CA GLY A 55 -8.69 0.02 -1.91
C GLY A 55 -8.52 1.47 -2.37
N LYS A 56 -8.29 2.42 -1.45
CA LYS A 56 -8.08 3.83 -1.76
C LYS A 56 -6.59 4.18 -1.67
N PRO A 57 -6.00 4.79 -2.71
CA PRO A 57 -4.62 5.29 -2.64
C PRO A 57 -4.49 6.36 -1.55
N ARG A 58 -3.50 6.20 -0.67
CA ARG A 58 -3.22 7.13 0.42
C ARG A 58 -1.81 7.72 0.36
N LEU A 59 -0.82 6.91 -0.03
CA LEU A 59 0.60 7.31 -0.07
C LEU A 59 1.25 6.89 -1.39
N ALA A 60 2.29 7.63 -1.80
CA ALA A 60 3.09 7.33 -2.99
C ALA A 60 4.57 7.66 -2.74
N GLY A 61 5.45 6.86 -3.33
CA GLY A 61 6.91 7.07 -3.33
C GLY A 61 7.69 6.42 -2.20
N ALA A 62 7.02 5.96 -1.14
CA ALA A 62 7.65 5.24 -0.04
C ALA A 62 6.65 4.31 0.68
N VAL A 63 7.17 3.31 1.37
CA VAL A 63 6.44 2.54 2.39
C VAL A 63 6.90 3.06 3.74
N ASP A 64 6.16 4.02 4.30
CA ASP A 64 6.39 4.54 5.64
C ASP A 64 5.49 3.80 6.63
N VAL A 65 6.09 2.94 7.44
CA VAL A 65 5.35 2.05 8.35
C VAL A 65 4.59 2.84 9.42
N GLU A 66 5.21 3.89 9.97
CA GLU A 66 4.59 4.70 11.03
C GLU A 66 3.38 5.44 10.47
N GLN A 67 3.53 6.09 9.32
CA GLN A 67 2.44 6.81 8.67
C GLN A 67 1.30 5.86 8.26
N ILE A 68 1.61 4.66 7.78
CA ILE A 68 0.57 3.67 7.44
C ILE A 68 -0.19 3.22 8.68
N CYS A 69 0.49 2.99 9.82
CA CYS A 69 -0.18 2.62 11.08
C CYS A 69 -1.14 3.71 11.55
N GLU A 70 -0.74 4.99 11.46
CA GLU A 70 -1.59 6.12 11.81
C GLU A 70 -2.86 6.17 10.95
N LEU A 71 -2.70 6.02 9.63
CA LEU A 71 -3.82 6.04 8.69
C LEU A 71 -4.80 4.87 8.91
N VAL A 72 -4.28 3.66 9.20
CA VAL A 72 -5.12 2.50 9.53
C VAL A 72 -5.88 2.69 10.84
N THR A 73 -5.32 3.43 11.79
CA THR A 73 -6.00 3.75 13.06
C THR A 73 -7.12 4.78 12.86
N GLN A 74 -6.97 5.72 11.92
CA GLN A 74 -7.96 6.78 11.69
C GLN A 74 -9.16 6.33 10.85
N ASP A 75 -9.02 5.28 10.04
CA ASP A 75 -10.09 4.72 9.20
C ASP A 75 -10.92 3.63 9.95
N ASN A 76 -10.51 3.19 11.15
CA ASN A 76 -11.22 2.26 12.06
C ASN A 76 -11.98 2.98 13.18
#